data_AF-A0A7K7Q3M8-F1
#
_entry.id   AF-A0A7K7Q3M8-F1
#
_cell.length_a   1.000
_cell.length_b   1.000
_cell.length_c   1.000
_cell.angle_alpha   90.00
_cell.angle_beta   90.00
_cell.angle_gamma   90.00
#
_symmetry.space_group_name_H-M   'P 1'
#
loop_
_entity.id
_entity.type
_entity.pdbx_description
1 polymer ?
#
loop_
_entity_poly.entity_id
_entity_poly.type
_entity_poly.pdbx_seq_one_letter_code
_entity_poly.pdbx_strand_id
1 'polypeptide(L)'
;WPGIVSIQATLDNGTWHMCAGALISPQWVVTVAQCFPMAGDISRWEVVMGATDLARPGPGSKRLHIERVLKHQEYDDDSKDNNIALLELEEPVECSDYIQLGCVADSSVEVTELRTCYIAGWRATLDSAELPGVLLRDAKVRLIDVQLCNSSRWYGGSVHPQDLCAGYPRGGIDTCQ
;
A
#
# COMPACT_ATOMS: atom_id res chain seq x y z
N TRP A 1 5.92 6.09 9.63
CA TRP A 1 5.14 6.25 8.39
C TRP A 1 3.71 6.69 8.71
N PRO A 2 3.48 7.94 9.16
CA PRO A 2 2.16 8.33 9.69
C PRO A 2 1.04 8.40 8.63
N GLY A 3 1.37 8.43 7.34
CA GLY A 3 0.37 8.34 6.26
C GLY A 3 0.12 6.95 5.70
N ILE A 4 0.81 5.91 6.18
CA ILE A 4 0.54 4.54 5.74
C ILE A 4 -0.69 3.98 6.44
N VAL A 5 -1.51 3.23 5.70
CA VAL A 5 -2.69 2.57 6.24
C VAL A 5 -2.69 1.08 5.90
N SER A 6 -3.23 0.28 6.82
CA SER A 6 -3.48 -1.15 6.66
C SER A 6 -4.94 -1.35 6.26
N ILE A 7 -5.18 -1.86 5.07
CA ILE A 7 -6.50 -2.27 4.60
C ILE A 7 -6.73 -3.71 5.06
N GLN A 8 -7.77 -3.92 5.85
CA GLN A 8 -8.11 -5.21 6.43
C GLN A 8 -9.45 -5.72 5.89
N ALA A 9 -9.58 -7.04 5.75
CA ALA A 9 -10.83 -7.70 5.44
C ALA A 9 -11.16 -8.73 6.52
N THR A 10 -12.42 -8.73 6.96
CA THR A 10 -12.96 -9.72 7.86
C THR A 10 -13.53 -10.89 7.06
N LEU A 11 -12.99 -12.08 7.30
CA LEU A 11 -13.39 -13.35 6.73
C LEU A 11 -13.87 -14.29 7.85
N ASP A 12 -14.41 -15.45 7.51
CA ASP A 12 -14.96 -16.41 8.48
C ASP A 12 -13.94 -16.84 9.57
N ASN A 13 -12.65 -16.80 9.25
CA ASN A 13 -11.56 -17.19 10.15
C ASN A 13 -10.87 -16.00 10.85
N GLY A 14 -11.43 -14.78 10.73
CA GLY A 14 -10.93 -13.58 11.40
C GLY A 14 -10.62 -12.43 10.44
N THR A 15 -10.01 -11.38 11.00
CA THR A 15 -9.65 -10.16 10.28
C THR A 15 -8.19 -10.20 9.86
N TRP A 16 -7.94 -9.96 8.57
CA TRP A 16 -6.62 -10.09 7.96
C TRP A 16 -6.17 -8.79 7.32
N HIS A 17 -4.89 -8.46 7.47
CA HIS A 17 -4.25 -7.44 6.64
C HIS A 17 -4.17 -7.94 5.20
N MET A 18 -4.82 -7.21 4.28
CA MET A 18 -4.87 -7.58 2.87
C MET A 18 -3.88 -6.77 2.05
N CYS A 19 -3.86 -5.46 2.28
CA CYS A 19 -3.07 -4.51 1.51
C CYS A 19 -2.67 -3.30 2.33
N ALA A 20 -1.68 -2.56 1.83
CA ALA A 20 -1.36 -1.24 2.31
C ALA A 20 -1.98 -0.15 1.42
N GLY A 21 -2.09 1.06 1.96
CA GLY A 21 -2.42 2.26 1.22
C GLY A 21 -1.76 3.49 1.83
N ALA A 22 -2.01 4.65 1.24
CA ALA A 22 -1.58 5.94 1.76
C ALA A 22 -2.78 6.88 1.91
N LEU A 23 -2.91 7.50 3.08
CA LEU A 23 -3.92 8.55 3.34
C LEU A 23 -3.47 9.84 2.63
N ILE A 24 -4.20 10.26 1.59
CA ILE A 24 -3.83 11.42 0.75
C ILE A 24 -4.69 12.66 1.06
N SER A 25 -5.81 12.47 1.72
CA SER A 25 -6.62 13.54 2.31
C SER A 25 -7.36 12.98 3.53
N PRO A 26 -8.03 13.81 4.37
CA PRO A 26 -8.70 13.33 5.58
C PRO A 26 -9.68 12.17 5.35
N GLN A 27 -10.28 12.06 4.17
CA GLN A 27 -11.28 11.02 3.88
C GLN A 27 -10.89 10.10 2.73
N TRP A 28 -9.68 10.24 2.16
CA TRP A 28 -9.27 9.50 0.97
C TRP A 28 -7.95 8.76 1.15
N VAL A 29 -7.98 7.48 0.84
CA VAL A 29 -6.81 6.60 0.78
C VAL A 29 -6.56 6.18 -0.67
N VAL A 30 -5.32 6.27 -1.12
CA VAL A 30 -4.87 5.64 -2.37
C VAL A 30 -4.28 4.26 -2.09
N THR A 31 -4.60 3.29 -2.94
CA THR A 31 -4.13 1.91 -2.86
C THR A 31 -4.17 1.27 -4.26
N VAL A 32 -4.05 -0.05 -4.35
CA VAL A 32 -4.05 -0.79 -5.61
C VAL A 32 -5.38 -1.50 -5.85
N ALA A 33 -5.85 -1.51 -7.10
CA ALA A 33 -7.16 -2.03 -7.48
C ALA A 33 -7.29 -3.55 -7.25
N GLN A 34 -6.21 -4.29 -7.46
CA GLN A 34 -6.18 -5.75 -7.30
C GLN A 34 -6.47 -6.23 -5.87
N CYS A 35 -6.39 -5.36 -4.86
CA CYS A 35 -6.80 -5.68 -3.49
C CYS A 35 -8.30 -6.00 -3.39
N PHE A 36 -9.09 -5.52 -4.37
CA PHE A 36 -10.54 -5.62 -4.38
C PHE A 36 -11.03 -6.38 -5.63
N PRO A 37 -10.71 -7.69 -5.75
CA PRO A 37 -11.10 -8.50 -6.91
C PRO A 37 -12.62 -8.56 -7.05
N MET A 38 -13.33 -8.62 -5.91
CA MET A 38 -14.79 -8.50 -5.84
C MET A 38 -15.13 -7.40 -4.84
N ALA A 39 -15.30 -6.16 -5.32
CA ALA A 39 -15.75 -5.03 -4.50
C ALA A 39 -17.25 -5.15 -4.11
N GLY A 40 -17.72 -6.37 -3.82
CA GLY A 40 -19.13 -6.70 -3.62
C GLY A 40 -19.60 -6.28 -2.23
N ASP A 41 -18.98 -6.83 -1.19
CA ASP A 41 -19.38 -6.55 0.19
C ASP A 41 -18.31 -5.72 0.89
N ILE A 42 -18.47 -4.40 0.83
CA ILE A 42 -17.54 -3.43 1.43
C ILE A 42 -17.65 -3.46 2.97
N SER A 43 -18.75 -3.95 3.54
CA SER A 43 -18.99 -3.96 5.00
C SER A 43 -17.96 -4.78 5.80
N ARG A 44 -17.29 -5.74 5.15
CA ARG A 44 -16.22 -6.53 5.76
C ARG A 44 -14.86 -5.85 5.74
N TRP A 45 -14.73 -4.70 5.09
CA TRP A 45 -13.48 -4.00 4.90
C TRP A 45 -13.35 -2.81 5.84
N GLU A 46 -12.12 -2.58 6.27
CA GLU A 46 -11.78 -1.46 7.13
C GLU A 46 -10.34 -1.01 6.89
N VAL A 47 -10.05 0.21 7.30
CA VAL A 47 -8.73 0.82 7.24
C VAL A 47 -8.24 1.06 8.66
N VAL A 48 -7.05 0.56 8.97
CA VAL A 48 -6.33 0.82 10.22
C VAL A 48 -5.15 1.74 9.94
N MET A 49 -5.03 2.81 10.71
CA MET A 49 -3.94 3.78 10.59
C MET A 49 -3.38 4.16 11.96
N GLY A 50 -2.18 4.76 11.99
CA GLY A 50 -1.49 5.12 13.22
C GLY A 50 -0.96 3.93 14.04
N ALA A 51 -0.75 2.78 13.41
CA ALA A 51 -0.34 1.53 14.08
C ALA A 51 0.96 0.94 13.53
N THR A 52 1.93 0.69 14.41
CA THR A 52 3.17 -0.03 14.06
C THR A 52 3.02 -1.55 14.20
N ASP A 53 2.25 -2.02 15.18
CA ASP A 53 1.91 -3.43 15.40
C ASP A 53 0.41 -3.60 15.22
N LEU A 54 -0.04 -4.32 14.19
CA LEU A 54 -1.48 -4.49 13.95
C LEU A 54 -2.17 -5.38 15.00
N ALA A 55 -1.41 -6.23 15.70
CA ALA A 55 -1.96 -7.01 16.82
C ALA A 55 -2.14 -6.14 18.07
N ARG A 56 -1.36 -5.06 18.20
CA ARG A 56 -1.43 -4.09 19.32
C ARG A 56 -1.34 -2.65 18.78
N PRO A 57 -2.40 -2.13 18.14
CA PRO A 57 -2.33 -0.90 17.36
C PRO A 57 -2.09 0.38 18.19
N GLY A 58 -2.29 0.33 19.51
CA GLY A 58 -2.02 1.43 20.43
C GLY A 58 -3.08 2.55 20.39
N PRO A 59 -3.01 3.51 21.33
CA PRO A 59 -4.06 4.52 21.52
C PRO A 59 -4.12 5.59 20.42
N GLY A 60 -3.02 5.80 19.68
CA GLY A 60 -2.97 6.73 18.55
C GLY A 60 -3.55 6.17 17.24
N SER A 61 -3.98 4.91 17.25
CA SER A 61 -4.54 4.27 16.06
C SER A 61 -6.00 4.61 15.85
N LYS A 62 -6.42 4.54 14.59
CA LYS A 62 -7.82 4.65 14.17
C LYS A 62 -8.17 3.48 13.26
N ARG A 63 -9.42 3.02 13.38
CA ARG A 63 -10.03 1.99 12.54
C ARG A 63 -11.32 2.57 12.00
N LEU A 64 -11.43 2.63 10.68
CA LEU A 64 -12.56 3.24 9.99
C LEU A 64 -13.07 2.29 8.91
N HIS A 65 -14.38 2.24 8.73
CA HIS A 65 -15.00 1.53 7.61
C HIS A 65 -14.83 2.32 6.31
N ILE A 66 -15.02 1.62 5.20
CA ILE A 66 -14.92 2.16 3.84
C ILE A 66 -16.34 2.43 3.33
N GLU A 67 -16.61 3.67 2.91
CA GLU A 67 -17.87 4.05 2.27
C GLU A 67 -17.95 3.52 0.85
N ARG A 68 -16.88 3.72 0.06
CA ARG A 68 -16.80 3.24 -1.32
C ARG A 68 -15.37 2.94 -1.76
N VAL A 69 -15.27 1.99 -2.71
CA VAL A 69 -14.05 1.65 -3.42
C VAL A 69 -14.18 2.12 -4.87
N LEU A 70 -13.27 2.97 -5.32
CA LEU A 70 -13.20 3.47 -6.70
C LEU A 70 -11.94 2.91 -7.37
N LYS A 71 -12.11 1.82 -8.13
CA LYS A 71 -11.04 1.30 -9.01
C LYS A 71 -10.88 2.22 -10.23
N HIS A 72 -9.65 2.32 -10.75
CA HIS A 72 -9.45 3.00 -12.02
C HIS A 72 -10.36 2.41 -13.10
N GLN A 73 -10.98 3.26 -13.93
CA GLN A 73 -11.97 2.81 -14.93
C GLN A 73 -11.36 1.90 -16.00
N GLU A 74 -10.06 2.07 -16.24
CA GLU A 74 -9.26 1.28 -17.18
C GLU A 74 -8.37 0.24 -16.46
N TYR A 75 -8.68 -0.12 -15.21
CA TYR A 75 -7.98 -1.21 -14.53
C TYR A 75 -8.28 -2.54 -15.24
N ASP A 76 -7.23 -3.26 -15.64
CA ASP A 76 -7.32 -4.57 -16.26
C ASP A 76 -6.77 -5.64 -15.32
N ASP A 77 -7.56 -6.68 -15.04
CA ASP A 77 -7.17 -7.70 -14.07
C ASP A 77 -6.15 -8.71 -14.62
N ASP A 78 -6.03 -8.86 -15.94
CA ASP A 78 -5.10 -9.81 -16.54
C ASP A 78 -3.70 -9.20 -16.66
N SER A 79 -3.60 -7.99 -17.22
CA SER A 79 -2.33 -7.27 -17.38
C SER A 79 -1.88 -6.52 -16.13
N LYS A 80 -2.80 -6.29 -15.18
CA LYS A 80 -2.62 -5.39 -14.03
C LYS A 80 -2.34 -3.94 -14.46
N ASP A 81 -2.76 -3.56 -15.66
CA ASP A 81 -2.69 -2.18 -16.10
C ASP A 81 -3.61 -1.29 -15.24
N ASN A 82 -3.18 -0.05 -14.97
CA ASN A 82 -3.88 0.93 -14.14
C ASN A 82 -4.28 0.40 -12.76
N ASN A 83 -3.40 -0.36 -12.11
CA ASN A 83 -3.62 -0.98 -10.81
C ASN A 83 -3.61 0.02 -9.64
N ILE A 84 -4.57 0.94 -9.66
CA ILE A 84 -4.77 1.98 -8.66
C ILE A 84 -6.25 2.07 -8.28
N ALA A 85 -6.51 2.31 -7.01
CA ALA A 85 -7.84 2.55 -6.48
C ALA A 85 -7.83 3.63 -5.40
N LEU A 86 -8.98 4.29 -5.24
CA LEU A 86 -9.26 5.20 -4.14
C LEU A 86 -10.29 4.58 -3.21
N LEU A 87 -10.08 4.74 -1.91
CA LEU A 87 -11.04 4.40 -0.87
C LEU A 87 -11.54 5.71 -0.25
N GLU A 88 -12.86 5.88 -0.23
CA GLU A 88 -13.49 6.90 0.59
C GLU A 88 -13.81 6.29 1.96
N LEU A 89 -13.36 6.95 3.02
CA LEU A 89 -13.66 6.57 4.39
C LEU A 89 -15.07 7.06 4.77
N GLU A 90 -15.77 6.33 5.65
CA GLU A 90 -17.10 6.75 6.13
C GLU A 90 -17.09 8.13 6.81
N GLU A 91 -15.97 8.48 7.46
CA GLU A 91 -15.76 9.77 8.10
C GLU A 91 -14.32 10.28 7.88
N PRO A 92 -14.11 11.61 7.86
CA PRO A 92 -12.77 12.18 7.77
C PRO A 92 -11.98 11.93 9.05
N VAL A 93 -10.69 11.62 8.91
CA VAL A 93 -9.76 11.45 10.03
C VAL A 93 -9.04 12.74 10.38
N GLU A 94 -8.88 12.99 11.67
CA GLU A 94 -8.05 14.07 12.19
C GLU A 94 -6.56 13.67 12.22
N CYS A 95 -5.69 14.56 11.76
CA CYS A 95 -4.25 14.35 11.83
C CYS A 95 -3.73 14.44 13.26
N SER A 96 -2.71 13.64 13.58
CA SER A 96 -2.04 13.54 14.88
C SER A 96 -0.57 13.17 14.68
N ASP A 97 0.19 13.01 15.77
CA ASP A 97 1.58 12.53 15.70
C ASP A 97 1.71 11.15 15.03
N TYR A 98 0.62 10.37 14.99
CA TYR A 98 0.60 9.01 14.42
C TYR A 98 -0.10 8.93 13.05
N ILE A 99 -0.93 9.91 12.71
CA ILE A 99 -1.74 9.93 11.48
C ILE A 99 -1.49 11.25 10.75
N GLN A 100 -0.95 11.19 9.54
CA GLN A 100 -0.66 12.37 8.72
C GLN A 100 -1.00 12.09 7.27
N LEU A 101 -1.23 13.15 6.49
CA LEU A 101 -1.45 13.02 5.06
C LEU A 101 -0.13 12.75 4.33
N GLY A 102 -0.15 11.82 3.38
CA GLY A 102 0.87 11.67 2.36
C GLY A 102 0.71 12.73 1.27
N CYS A 103 1.83 13.13 0.67
CA CYS A 103 1.81 14.01 -0.50
C CYS A 103 1.55 13.19 -1.77
N VAL A 104 0.79 13.77 -2.71
CA VAL A 104 0.65 13.24 -4.07
C VAL A 104 1.51 14.10 -4.98
N ALA A 105 2.34 13.47 -5.81
CA ALA A 105 3.14 14.17 -6.80
C ALA A 105 2.24 14.81 -7.86
N ASP A 106 2.52 16.05 -8.22
CA ASP A 106 1.93 16.66 -9.41
C ASP A 106 2.75 16.32 -10.66
N SER A 107 2.25 16.72 -11.83
CA SER A 107 2.87 16.42 -13.13
C SER A 107 4.19 17.16 -13.39
N SER A 108 4.63 18.06 -12.50
CA SER A 108 5.93 18.73 -12.58
C SER A 108 7.07 17.94 -11.94
N VAL A 109 6.74 16.87 -11.20
CA VAL A 109 7.74 16.04 -10.54
C VAL A 109 8.44 15.13 -11.55
N GLU A 110 9.72 15.38 -11.78
CA GLU A 110 10.60 14.50 -12.54
C GLU A 110 10.99 13.29 -11.71
N VAL A 111 10.19 12.22 -11.80
CA VAL A 111 10.38 10.97 -11.03
C VAL A 111 11.79 10.40 -11.24
N THR A 112 12.37 10.56 -12.43
CA THR A 112 13.72 10.07 -12.75
C THR A 112 14.84 10.73 -11.93
N GLU A 113 14.59 11.93 -11.39
CA GLU A 113 15.54 12.63 -10.53
C GLU A 113 15.52 12.16 -9.07
N LEU A 114 14.51 11.36 -8.68
CA LEU A 114 14.38 10.82 -7.33
C LEU A 114 15.43 9.72 -7.07
N ARG A 115 16.37 10.01 -6.16
CA ARG A 115 17.53 9.12 -5.92
C ARG A 115 17.34 8.11 -4.80
N THR A 116 16.44 8.38 -3.87
CA THR A 116 16.24 7.54 -2.68
C THR A 116 14.76 7.53 -2.37
N CYS A 117 14.20 6.33 -2.37
CA CYS A 117 12.82 6.06 -2.02
C CYS A 117 12.80 5.07 -0.86
N TYR A 118 11.63 4.94 -0.26
CA TYR A 118 11.39 3.97 0.79
C TYR A 118 10.11 3.23 0.45
N ILE A 119 10.14 1.93 0.73
CA ILE A 119 8.95 1.08 0.75
C ILE A 119 8.63 0.80 2.21
N ALA A 120 7.35 0.77 2.55
CA ALA A 120 6.89 0.43 3.88
C ALA A 120 5.61 -0.41 3.80
N GLY A 121 5.44 -1.32 4.74
CA GLY A 121 4.30 -2.23 4.78
C GLY A 121 4.38 -3.16 5.97
N TRP A 122 3.30 -3.88 6.24
CA TRP A 122 3.27 -4.82 7.36
C TRP A 122 3.58 -6.23 6.90
N ARG A 123 4.33 -6.95 7.72
CA ARG A 123 4.65 -8.37 7.48
C ARG A 123 4.46 -9.16 8.76
N ALA A 124 3.93 -10.38 8.63
CA ALA A 124 3.90 -11.33 9.72
C ALA A 124 5.34 -11.67 10.13
N THR A 125 5.68 -11.45 11.40
CA THR A 125 6.94 -11.90 11.97
C THR A 125 6.74 -13.26 12.63
N LEU A 126 7.56 -14.24 12.23
CA LEU A 126 7.57 -15.58 12.83
C LEU A 126 8.31 -15.64 14.18
N ASP A 127 8.88 -14.51 14.63
CA ASP A 127 9.85 -14.45 15.74
C ASP A 127 9.22 -14.30 17.15
N SER A 128 7.90 -14.27 17.32
CA SER A 128 7.28 -14.19 18.65
C SER A 128 6.58 -15.49 19.05
N ALA A 129 7.17 -16.17 20.04
CA ALA A 129 6.59 -17.31 20.76
C ALA A 129 5.27 -16.97 21.50
N GLU A 130 4.86 -15.71 21.49
CA GLU A 130 3.58 -15.22 21.99
C GLU A 130 2.91 -14.40 20.87
N LEU A 131 2.03 -15.06 20.10
CA LEU A 131 1.24 -14.55 18.96
C LEU A 131 2.09 -13.96 17.80
N PRO A 132 1.99 -14.48 16.57
CA PRO A 132 2.66 -13.87 15.43
C PRO A 132 2.11 -12.46 15.18
N GLY A 133 2.87 -11.44 15.54
CA GLY A 133 2.54 -10.04 15.29
C GLY A 133 2.72 -9.69 13.80
N VAL A 134 1.90 -8.76 13.32
CA VAL A 134 2.03 -8.18 11.98
C VAL A 134 2.61 -6.78 12.15
N LEU A 135 3.93 -6.67 11.97
CA LEU A 135 4.71 -5.48 12.29
C LEU A 135 5.04 -4.67 11.04
N LEU A 136 4.95 -3.35 11.17
CA LEU A 136 5.37 -2.41 10.14
C LEU A 136 6.88 -2.53 9.95
N ARG A 137 7.30 -2.68 8.69
CA ARG A 137 8.68 -2.67 8.25
C ARG A 137 8.84 -1.64 7.15
N ASP A 138 10.04 -1.12 7.03
CA ASP A 138 10.44 -0.25 5.94
C ASP A 138 11.81 -0.61 5.42
N ALA A 139 12.05 -0.25 4.17
CA ALA A 139 13.34 -0.45 3.56
C ALA A 139 13.64 0.65 2.55
N LYS A 140 14.91 1.04 2.53
CA LYS A 140 15.44 2.01 1.58
C LYS A 140 15.70 1.33 0.24
N VAL A 141 15.14 1.90 -0.83
CA VAL A 141 15.31 1.44 -2.22
C VAL A 141 15.75 2.60 -3.12
N ARG A 142 16.14 2.27 -4.35
CA ARG A 142 16.48 3.24 -5.39
C ARG A 142 15.64 2.96 -6.62
N LEU A 143 15.26 4.01 -7.33
CA LEU A 143 14.65 3.84 -8.64
C LEU A 143 15.62 3.14 -9.57
N ILE A 144 15.07 2.24 -10.36
CA ILE A 144 15.76 1.52 -11.43
C ILE A 144 15.17 2.04 -12.74
N ASP A 145 16.05 2.32 -13.68
CA ASP A 145 15.66 2.70 -15.03
C ASP A 145 14.67 1.69 -15.64
N VAL A 146 13.56 2.19 -16.17
CA VAL A 146 12.47 1.34 -16.69
C VAL A 146 12.93 0.51 -17.89
N GLN A 147 13.87 1.00 -18.72
CA GLN A 147 14.41 0.22 -19.84
C GLN A 147 15.25 -0.96 -19.36
N LEU A 148 16.07 -0.75 -18.32
CA LEU A 148 16.78 -1.85 -17.66
C LEU A 148 15.81 -2.84 -17.03
N CYS A 149 14.81 -2.32 -16.30
CA CYS A 149 13.81 -3.14 -15.62
C CYS A 149 13.02 -4.00 -16.61
N ASN A 150 12.57 -3.41 -17.71
CA ASN A 150 11.79 -4.08 -18.73
C ASN A 150 12.64 -4.87 -19.74
N SER A 151 13.94 -5.01 -19.50
CA SER A 151 14.83 -5.76 -20.38
C SER A 151 14.47 -7.25 -20.41
N SER A 152 14.87 -7.95 -21.48
CA SER A 152 14.61 -9.38 -21.69
C SER A 152 15.17 -10.29 -20.60
N ARG A 153 16.15 -9.81 -19.81
CA ARG A 153 16.73 -10.57 -18.69
C ARG A 153 15.91 -10.47 -17.41
N TRP A 154 15.01 -9.51 -17.32
CA TRP A 154 14.26 -9.16 -16.11
C TRP A 154 12.77 -9.36 -16.38
N TYR A 155 11.99 -8.29 -16.53
CA TYR A 155 10.53 -8.38 -16.71
C TYR A 155 10.09 -8.64 -18.17
N GLY A 156 11.00 -8.58 -19.14
CA GLY A 156 10.75 -9.13 -20.49
C GLY A 156 9.61 -8.48 -21.29
N GLY A 157 9.31 -7.21 -21.05
CA GLY A 157 8.22 -6.49 -21.71
C GLY A 157 6.99 -6.26 -20.82
N SER A 158 6.91 -6.88 -19.64
CA SER A 158 5.75 -6.81 -18.74
C SER A 158 5.64 -5.53 -17.90
N VAL A 159 6.62 -4.61 -17.97
CA VAL A 159 6.55 -3.32 -17.28
C VAL A 159 5.90 -2.29 -18.20
N HIS A 160 4.82 -1.66 -17.74
CA HIS A 160 4.09 -0.65 -18.51
C HIS A 160 4.75 0.73 -18.39
N PRO A 161 4.46 1.69 -19.29
CA PRO A 161 5.04 3.03 -19.25
C PRO A 161 4.77 3.82 -17.95
N GLN A 162 3.65 3.55 -17.29
CA GLN A 162 3.22 4.15 -16.02
C GLN A 162 3.81 3.45 -14.78
N ASP A 163 4.50 2.33 -14.95
CA ASP A 163 5.08 1.57 -13.85
C ASP A 163 6.45 2.13 -13.45
N LEU A 164 6.79 1.97 -12.17
CA LEU A 164 8.10 2.32 -11.62
C LEU A 164 8.76 1.08 -11.03
N CYS A 165 10.06 0.93 -11.31
CA CYS A 165 10.87 -0.10 -10.68
C CYS A 165 11.75 0.49 -9.59
N ALA A 166 11.78 -0.15 -8.42
CA ALA A 166 12.64 0.27 -7.32
C ALA A 166 13.26 -0.94 -6.61
N GLY A 167 14.54 -0.84 -6.26
CA GLY A 167 15.25 -1.91 -5.58
C GLY A 167 16.76 -1.83 -5.80
N TYR A 168 17.40 -3.00 -5.84
CA TYR A 168 18.82 -3.13 -6.12
C TYR A 168 19.03 -4.21 -7.20
N PRO A 169 19.82 -3.96 -8.26
CA PRO A 169 20.06 -4.94 -9.32
C PRO A 169 20.66 -6.28 -8.86
N ARG A 170 21.24 -6.33 -7.65
CA ARG A 170 21.77 -7.55 -7.03
C ARG A 170 20.77 -8.27 -6.11
N GLY A 171 19.55 -7.75 -5.99
CA GLY A 171 18.53 -8.23 -5.06
C GLY A 171 18.81 -7.86 -3.60
N GLY A 172 18.14 -8.57 -2.69
CA GLY A 172 18.33 -8.49 -1.23
C GLY A 172 17.21 -7.76 -0.49
N ILE A 173 16.92 -6.51 -0.89
CA ILE A 173 15.83 -5.71 -0.33
C ILE A 173 14.73 -5.60 -1.36
N ASP A 174 13.53 -6.09 -1.03
CA ASP A 174 12.38 -6.10 -1.91
C ASP A 174 11.05 -6.12 -1.12
N THR A 175 9.95 -5.79 -1.78
CA THR A 175 8.60 -6.08 -1.32
C THR A 175 8.28 -7.54 -1.60
N CYS A 176 8.36 -8.41 -0.60
CA CYS A 176 7.82 -9.76 -0.71
C CYS A 176 6.46 -9.85 -0.03
N GLN A 177 5.53 -10.58 -0.66
CA GLN A 177 4.42 -11.22 0.04
C GLN A 177 4.92 -12.48 0.77
#